data_AF-A0A3D2G891-F1
#
_entry.id   AF-A0A3D2G891-F1
#
_cell.length_a   1.000
_cell.length_b   1.000
_cell.length_c   1.000
_cell.angle_alpha   90.00
_cell.angle_beta   90.00
_cell.angle_gamma   90.00
#
_symmetry.space_group_name_H-M   'P 1'
#
loop_
_entity.id
_entity.type
_entity.pdbx_description
1 polymer ?
#
loop_
_entity_poly.entity_id
_entity_poly.type
_entity_poly.pdbx_seq_one_letter_code
_entity_poly.pdbx_strand_id
1 'polypeptide(L)'
;MGSSVKKKRRQIVWKLKTGKVMPNVYCIALANNQDMLEIYHNAVLKQSYYRKYPPYIIGIAGSYQEAVELIQTMLMDTMELTGTYDVRKICVTLDWQKCN
;
A
#
# COMPACT_ATOMS: atom_id res chain seq x y z
N MET A 1 -7.34 -0.32 -3.13
CA MET A 1 -6.80 0.76 -3.99
C MET A 1 -7.74 1.95 -3.94
N GLY A 2 -7.19 3.16 -3.86
CA GLY A 2 -7.95 4.41 -3.89
C GLY A 2 -8.74 4.61 -5.20
N SER A 3 -9.87 5.27 -5.12
CA SER A 3 -10.78 5.55 -6.24
C SER A 3 -10.08 6.28 -7.39
N SER A 4 -9.16 7.19 -7.06
CA SER A 4 -8.42 8.02 -8.02
C SER A 4 -7.44 7.20 -8.88
N VAL A 5 -6.94 6.09 -8.34
CA VAL A 5 -5.94 5.25 -9.01
C VAL A 5 -6.54 4.00 -9.68
N LYS A 6 -7.79 3.63 -9.36
CA LYS A 6 -8.46 2.45 -9.95
C LYS A 6 -8.46 2.46 -11.48
N LYS A 7 -8.81 3.59 -12.12
CA LYS A 7 -8.87 3.71 -13.60
C LYS A 7 -7.51 3.53 -14.29
N LYS A 8 -6.42 3.89 -13.61
CA LYS A 8 -5.04 3.81 -14.15
C LYS A 8 -4.21 2.70 -13.52
N ARG A 9 -4.85 1.73 -12.84
CA ARG A 9 -4.20 0.65 -12.07
C ARG A 9 -3.04 0.01 -12.82
N ARG A 10 -3.29 -0.50 -14.04
CA ARG A 10 -2.27 -1.21 -14.83
C ARG A 10 -1.05 -0.34 -15.12
N GLN A 11 -1.27 0.92 -15.49
CA GLN A 11 -0.19 1.86 -15.78
C GLN A 11 0.60 2.22 -14.51
N ILE A 12 -0.09 2.45 -13.40
CA ILE A 12 0.54 2.81 -12.12
C ILE A 12 1.39 1.65 -11.58
N VAL A 13 0.84 0.43 -11.59
CA VAL A 13 1.57 -0.77 -11.16
C VAL A 13 2.81 -0.98 -12.03
N TRP A 14 2.69 -0.83 -13.35
CA TRP A 14 3.85 -0.91 -14.24
C TRP A 14 4.90 0.15 -13.94
N LYS A 15 4.49 1.40 -13.68
CA LYS A 15 5.40 2.50 -13.30
C LYS A 15 6.09 2.23 -11.97
N LEU A 16 5.39 1.65 -10.98
CA LEU A 16 5.99 1.24 -9.71
C LEU A 16 7.02 0.11 -9.91
N LYS A 17 6.67 -0.93 -10.68
CA LYS A 17 7.59 -2.04 -11.00
C LYS A 17 8.84 -1.59 -11.76
N THR A 18 8.72 -0.57 -12.61
CA THR A 18 9.83 0.01 -13.36
C THR A 18 10.57 1.14 -12.64
N GLY A 19 10.16 1.48 -11.41
CA GLY A 19 10.80 2.54 -10.61
C GLY A 19 10.59 3.97 -11.14
N LYS A 20 9.54 4.19 -11.95
CA LYS A 20 9.20 5.53 -12.47
C LYS A 20 8.53 6.37 -11.39
N VAL A 21 9.10 7.55 -11.13
CA VAL A 21 8.55 8.54 -10.19
C VAL A 21 7.26 9.14 -10.75
N MET A 22 6.29 9.36 -9.87
CA MET A 22 4.98 9.92 -10.19
C MET A 22 4.59 10.92 -9.09
N PRO A 23 4.04 12.10 -9.42
CA PRO A 23 3.79 13.14 -8.42
C PRO A 23 2.63 12.83 -7.46
N ASN A 24 1.67 12.02 -7.90
CA ASN A 24 0.41 11.78 -7.20
C ASN A 24 0.21 10.27 -6.97
N VAL A 25 1.24 9.58 -6.47
CA VAL A 25 1.14 8.16 -6.15
C VAL A 25 1.77 7.87 -4.80
N TYR A 26 0.94 7.32 -3.93
CA TYR A 26 1.28 6.92 -2.58
C TYR A 26 1.05 5.42 -2.43
N CYS A 27 1.98 4.73 -1.79
CA CYS A 27 1.93 3.30 -1.53
C CYS A 27 1.76 3.08 -0.03
N ILE A 28 0.82 2.22 0.34
CA ILE A 28 0.65 1.75 1.72
C ILE A 28 1.31 0.39 1.80
N ALA A 29 2.20 0.23 2.78
CA ALA A 29 2.93 -1.01 2.98
C ALA A 29 2.89 -1.46 4.44
N LEU A 30 3.11 -2.75 4.65
CA LEU A 30 3.34 -3.27 5.99
C LEU A 30 4.67 -2.71 6.53
N ALA A 31 4.60 -2.11 7.70
CA ALA A 31 5.77 -1.64 8.40
C ALA A 31 6.55 -2.84 8.98
N ASN A 32 7.88 -2.78 8.91
CA ASN A 32 8.76 -3.80 9.48
C ASN A 32 9.05 -3.56 10.98
N ASN A 33 8.58 -2.44 11.53
CA ASN A 33 8.83 -2.02 12.91
C ASN A 33 7.61 -2.27 13.81
N GLN A 34 7.57 -1.63 14.99
CA GLN A 34 6.41 -1.67 15.89
C GLN A 34 5.13 -1.11 15.24
N ASP A 35 5.28 -0.23 14.26
CA ASP A 35 4.17 0.26 13.47
C ASP A 35 3.51 -0.87 12.66
N MET A 36 2.24 -0.66 12.30
CA MET A 36 1.46 -1.66 11.55
C MET A 36 1.52 -1.39 10.05
N LEU A 37 1.50 -0.11 9.67
CA LEU A 37 1.42 0.35 8.28
C LEU A 37 2.23 1.64 8.09
N GLU A 38 2.87 1.75 6.93
CA GLU A 38 3.60 2.95 6.51
C GLU A 38 3.08 3.45 5.14
N ILE A 39 3.00 4.77 4.99
CA ILE A 39 2.66 5.43 3.71
C ILE A 39 3.94 5.97 3.09
N TYR A 40 4.25 5.54 1.87
CA TYR A 40 5.37 6.02 1.08
C TYR A 40 4.90 6.82 -0.11
N HIS A 41 5.49 7.99 -0.35
CA HIS A 41 5.45 8.58 -1.68
C HIS A 41 6.29 7.72 -2.64
N ASN A 42 5.82 7.50 -3.87
CA ASN A 42 6.48 6.56 -4.78
C ASN A 42 7.96 6.92 -5.10
N ALA A 43 8.30 8.21 -5.03
CA ALA A 43 9.65 8.71 -5.26
C ALA A 43 10.66 8.16 -4.24
N VAL A 44 10.21 7.93 -3.01
CA VAL A 44 11.04 7.40 -1.91
C VAL A 44 11.49 5.97 -2.22
N LEU A 45 10.62 5.17 -2.84
CA LEU A 45 10.91 3.78 -3.21
C LEU A 45 12.02 3.64 -4.27
N LYS A 46 12.45 4.74 -4.90
CA LYS A 46 13.58 4.74 -5.84
C LYS A 46 14.95 4.71 -5.14
N GLN A 47 15.01 5.11 -3.87
CA GLN A 47 16.26 5.17 -3.10
C GLN A 47 16.93 3.79 -3.01
N SER A 48 18.26 3.77 -2.92
CA SER A 48 19.07 2.54 -2.93
C SER A 48 18.67 1.55 -1.83
N TYR A 49 18.29 2.06 -0.65
CA TYR A 49 17.82 1.25 0.47
C TYR A 49 16.64 0.36 0.08
N TYR A 50 15.59 0.93 -0.52
CA TYR A 50 14.38 0.20 -0.90
C TYR A 50 14.56 -0.72 -2.13
N ARG A 51 15.69 -0.63 -2.84
CA ARG A 51 16.06 -1.64 -3.84
C ARG A 51 16.54 -2.94 -3.18
N LYS A 52 17.22 -2.84 -2.04
CA LYS A 52 17.70 -3.99 -1.27
C LYS A 52 16.62 -4.52 -0.32
N TYR A 53 15.79 -3.62 0.22
CA TYR A 53 14.72 -3.93 1.16
C TYR A 53 13.39 -3.35 0.66
N PRO A 54 12.76 -3.95 -0.37
CA PRO A 54 11.49 -3.46 -0.90
C PRO A 54 10.37 -3.64 0.13
N PRO A 55 9.55 -2.61 0.39
CA PRO A 55 8.45 -2.73 1.33
C PRO A 55 7.32 -3.57 0.73
N TYR A 56 6.56 -4.26 1.58
CA TYR A 56 5.44 -5.07 1.15
C TYR A 56 4.19 -4.21 0.93
N ILE A 57 3.97 -3.78 -0.31
CA ILE A 57 2.88 -2.88 -0.70
C ILE A 57 1.54 -3.62 -0.71
N ILE A 58 0.61 -3.19 0.15
CA ILE A 58 -0.76 -3.71 0.24
C ILE A 58 -1.80 -2.74 -0.33
N GLY A 59 -1.44 -1.47 -0.51
CA GLY A 59 -2.34 -0.42 -0.99
C GLY A 59 -1.66 0.58 -1.90
N ILE A 60 -2.44 1.17 -2.81
CA ILE A 60 -2.02 2.28 -3.67
C ILE A 60 -3.12 3.35 -3.63
N ALA A 61 -2.72 4.60 -3.51
CA ALA A 61 -3.56 5.78 -3.51
C ALA A 61 -2.96 6.89 -4.40
N GLY A 62 -3.81 7.81 -4.84
CA GLY A 62 -3.47 8.96 -5.68
C GLY A 62 -3.08 10.21 -4.89
N SER A 63 -3.37 10.24 -3.60
CA SER A 63 -2.96 11.31 -2.69
C SER A 63 -2.65 10.74 -1.31
N TYR A 64 -1.97 11.53 -0.47
CA TYR A 64 -1.75 11.16 0.92
C TYR A 64 -3.08 10.99 1.67
N GLN A 65 -4.02 11.92 1.45
CA GLN A 65 -5.35 11.86 2.07
C GLN A 65 -6.10 10.58 1.70
N GLU A 66 -6.11 10.21 0.41
CA GLU A 66 -6.75 8.97 -0.05
C GLU A 66 -6.03 7.73 0.51
N ALA A 67 -4.72 7.82 0.79
CA ALA A 67 -3.99 6.75 1.46
C ALA A 67 -4.44 6.57 2.91
N VAL A 68 -4.61 7.68 3.65
CA VAL A 68 -5.11 7.67 5.03
C VAL A 68 -6.54 7.09 5.08
N GLU A 69 -7.42 7.53 4.18
CA GLU A 69 -8.78 7.00 4.06
C GLU A 69 -8.77 5.48 3.79
N LEU A 70 -7.90 5.02 2.90
CA LEU A 70 -7.78 3.59 2.60
C LEU A 70 -7.28 2.79 3.81
N ILE A 71 -6.37 3.34 4.60
CA ILE A 71 -5.93 2.72 5.87
C ILE A 71 -7.09 2.65 6.87
N GLN A 72 -7.87 3.71 7.01
CA GLN A 72 -9.04 3.70 7.90
C GLN A 72 -10.04 2.61 7.51
N THR A 73 -10.34 2.48 6.21
CA THR A 73 -11.19 1.39 5.73
C THR A 73 -10.60 0.03 6.05
N MET A 74 -9.30 -0.19 5.79
CA MET A 74 -8.63 -1.45 6.12
C MET A 74 -8.73 -1.76 7.63
N LEU A 75 -8.56 -0.76 8.50
CA LEU A 75 -8.65 -0.93 9.94
C LEU A 75 -10.08 -1.30 10.39
N MET A 76 -11.10 -0.64 9.83
CA MET A 76 -12.50 -0.97 10.11
C MET A 76 -12.82 -2.39 9.69
N ASP A 77 -12.46 -2.76 8.45
CA ASP A 77 -12.65 -4.12 7.93
C ASP A 77 -11.95 -5.16 8.84
N THR A 78 -10.77 -4.82 9.36
CA THR A 78 -10.04 -5.75 10.24
C THR A 78 -10.69 -5.96 11.58
N MET A 79 -11.25 -4.89 12.15
CA MET A 79 -11.98 -4.95 13.41
C MET A 79 -13.24 -5.80 13.24
N GLU A 80 -14.00 -5.60 12.16
CA GLU A 80 -15.22 -6.35 11.90
C GLU A 80 -14.95 -7.85 11.68
N LEU A 81 -13.89 -8.20 10.95
CA LEU A 81 -13.59 -9.59 10.59
C LEU A 81 -12.88 -10.37 11.70
N THR A 82 -11.99 -9.72 12.45
CA THR A 82 -11.08 -10.41 13.39
C THR A 82 -11.28 -10.01 14.84
N GLY A 83 -12.07 -8.97 15.12
CA GLY A 83 -12.16 -8.34 16.44
C GLY A 83 -10.88 -7.62 16.87
N THR A 84 -9.93 -7.40 15.95
CA THR A 84 -8.65 -6.74 16.23
C THR A 84 -8.29 -5.76 15.11
N TYR A 85 -7.47 -4.75 15.41
CA TYR A 85 -6.94 -3.82 14.40
C TYR A 85 -5.71 -4.39 13.65
N ASP A 86 -5.42 -5.69 13.79
CA ASP A 86 -4.22 -6.28 13.21
C ASP A 86 -4.37 -6.57 11.72
N VAL A 87 -4.07 -5.54 10.92
CA VAL A 87 -4.10 -5.60 9.44
C VAL A 87 -3.18 -6.70 8.89
N ARG A 88 -2.11 -7.08 9.62
CA ARG A 88 -1.23 -8.19 9.20
C ARG A 88 -1.98 -9.51 9.18
N LYS A 89 -2.93 -9.74 10.09
CA LYS A 89 -3.72 -10.99 10.13
C LYS A 89 -4.55 -11.15 8.86
N ILE A 90 -5.08 -10.08 8.31
CA ILE A 90 -5.90 -10.13 7.10
C ILE A 90 -5.05 -10.21 5.84
N CYS A 91 -3.96 -9.44 5.75
CA CYS A 91 -3.08 -9.50 4.57
C CYS A 91 -2.31 -10.82 4.44
N VAL A 92 -2.03 -11.53 5.54
CA VAL A 92 -1.43 -12.87 5.49
C VAL A 92 -2.48 -13.94 5.16
N THR A 93 -3.73 -13.76 5.61
CA THR A 93 -4.82 -14.71 5.34
C THR A 93 -5.38 -14.56 3.92
N LEU A 94 -5.40 -13.33 3.39
CA LEU A 94 -5.79 -13.00 2.03
C LEU A 94 -4.53 -12.70 1.22
N ASP A 95 -3.99 -13.70 0.53
CA ASP A 95 -2.93 -13.57 -0.49
C ASP A 95 -3.32 -12.51 -1.55
N TRP A 96 -3.10 -11.21 -1.26
CA TRP A 96 -3.38 -10.11 -2.19
C TRP A 96 -2.53 -10.21 -3.46
N GLN A 97 -1.42 -10.97 -3.41
CA GLN A 97 -0.61 -11.31 -4.58
C GLN A 97 -1.35 -12.18 -5.60
N LYS A 98 -2.40 -12.93 -5.21
CA LYS A 98 -3.21 -13.73 -6.15
C LYS A 98 -4.23 -12.90 -6.95
N CYS A 99 -4.42 -11.63 -6.62
CA CYS A 99 -5.20 -10.69 -7.43
C CYS A 99 -4.32 -9.83 -8.37
N ASN A 100 -3.06 -10.25 -8.60
CA ASN A 100 -2.19 -9.74 -9.68
C ASN A 100 -2.54 -10.38 -11.02
#